data_AF-A0A8S3JWR2-F1
#
_entry.id   AF-A0A8S3JWR2-F1
#
_cell.length_a   1.000
_cell.length_b   1.000
_cell.length_c   1.000
_cell.angle_alpha   90.00
_cell.angle_beta   90.00
_cell.angle_gamma   90.00
#
_symmetry.space_group_name_H-M   'P 1'
#
loop_
_entity.id
_entity.type
_entity.pdbx_description
1 polymer ?
#
loop_
_entity_poly.entity_id
_entity_poly.type
_entity_poly.pdbx_seq_one_letter_code
_entity_poly.pdbx_strand_id
1 'polypeptide(L)'
;VAQIFPDRYVHLGADEVYFDCWESNPSITQFMRQMEFGTKYSLLEQYFMQTLINIVNATGKNYAVWQDIIDNNVTLQTDTVVEESYPDEMARVTKLGYKTLLSSCWYVTSYPCNLEKTISVTINADNV
;
A
#
# COMPACT_ATOMS: atom_id res chain seq x y z
N VAL A 1 -9.33 -15.81 -5.14
CA VAL A 1 -9.64 -14.81 -4.09
C VAL A 1 -11.02 -14.20 -4.31
N ALA A 2 -11.24 -13.46 -5.42
CA ALA A 2 -12.44 -12.64 -5.55
C ALA A 2 -13.79 -13.38 -5.46
N GLN A 3 -13.86 -14.61 -5.97
CA GLN A 3 -15.07 -15.45 -5.92
C GLN A 3 -15.32 -16.12 -4.57
N ILE A 4 -14.28 -16.29 -3.74
CA ILE A 4 -14.35 -17.02 -2.47
C ILE A 4 -14.66 -16.05 -1.33
N PHE A 5 -14.08 -14.85 -1.35
CA PHE A 5 -14.27 -13.85 -0.31
C PHE A 5 -15.34 -12.84 -0.73
N PRO A 6 -16.47 -12.76 -0.01
CA PRO A 6 -17.58 -11.86 -0.36
C PRO A 6 -17.29 -10.39 -0.02
N ASP A 7 -16.27 -10.10 0.78
CA ASP A 7 -15.93 -8.73 1.18
C ASP A 7 -15.59 -7.83 -0.02
N ARG A 8 -15.84 -6.53 0.12
CA ARG A 8 -15.60 -5.55 -0.94
C ARG A 8 -14.12 -5.24 -1.15
N TYR A 9 -13.30 -5.39 -0.10
CA TYR A 9 -11.88 -5.06 -0.14
C TYR A 9 -11.01 -6.32 -0.14
N VAL A 10 -9.85 -6.23 -0.79
CA VAL A 10 -8.75 -7.18 -0.67
C VAL A 10 -7.51 -6.40 -0.24
N HIS A 11 -6.84 -6.86 0.81
CA HIS A 11 -5.55 -6.29 1.21
C HIS A 11 -4.45 -6.82 0.29
N LEU A 12 -3.70 -5.94 -0.37
CA LEU A 12 -2.64 -6.31 -1.33
C LEU A 12 -1.26 -6.40 -0.67
N GLY A 13 -1.13 -5.94 0.58
CA GLY A 13 0.13 -5.96 1.32
C GLY A 13 1.08 -4.90 0.76
N ALA A 14 2.27 -5.35 0.36
CA ALA A 14 3.37 -4.57 -0.18
C ALA A 14 4.09 -3.67 0.83
N ASP A 15 4.22 -4.17 2.06
CA ASP A 15 5.12 -3.68 3.09
C ASP A 15 6.55 -4.21 2.91
N GLU A 16 7.53 -3.41 3.31
CA GLU A 16 8.92 -3.81 3.56
C GLU A 16 9.61 -4.56 2.39
N VAL A 17 9.36 -4.13 1.16
CA VAL A 17 9.92 -4.82 -0.01
C VAL A 17 11.45 -4.72 -0.04
N TYR A 18 12.10 -5.88 0.01
CA TYR A 18 13.56 -6.00 0.05
C TYR A 18 14.17 -6.10 -1.36
N PHE A 19 14.80 -5.00 -1.82
CA PHE A 19 15.27 -4.88 -3.21
C PHE A 19 16.58 -5.62 -3.52
N ASP A 20 17.43 -5.94 -2.54
CA ASP A 20 18.75 -6.55 -2.82
C ASP A 20 18.62 -7.91 -3.51
N CYS A 21 17.56 -8.67 -3.21
CA CYS A 21 17.28 -9.93 -3.89
C CYS A 21 17.00 -9.71 -5.39
N TRP A 22 16.22 -8.68 -5.72
CA TRP A 22 15.97 -8.28 -7.11
C TRP A 22 17.24 -7.79 -7.80
N GLU A 23 18.08 -7.04 -7.09
CA GLU A 23 19.34 -6.55 -7.61
C GLU A 23 20.32 -7.67 -7.94
N SER A 24 20.40 -8.67 -7.08
CA SER A 24 21.29 -9.83 -7.27
C SER A 24 20.87 -10.76 -8.40
N ASN A 25 19.63 -10.64 -8.91
CA ASN A 25 19.08 -11.56 -9.90
C ASN A 25 19.30 -11.05 -11.35
N PRO A 26 20.10 -11.75 -12.18
CA PRO A 26 20.47 -11.25 -13.50
C PRO A 26 19.29 -11.12 -14.49
N SER A 27 18.26 -11.94 -14.35
CA SER A 27 17.04 -11.83 -15.18
C SER A 27 16.24 -10.60 -14.81
N ILE A 28 16.17 -10.25 -13.51
CA ILE A 28 15.51 -9.03 -13.06
C ILE A 28 16.32 -7.80 -13.48
N THR A 29 17.65 -7.81 -13.32
CA THR A 29 18.50 -6.70 -13.80
C THR A 29 18.43 -6.52 -15.32
N GLN A 30 18.17 -7.59 -16.08
CA GLN A 30 17.90 -7.50 -17.52
C GLN A 30 16.55 -6.84 -17.79
N PHE A 31 15.50 -7.23 -17.07
CA PHE A 31 14.18 -6.61 -17.16
C PHE A 31 14.22 -5.12 -16.81
N MET A 32 14.93 -4.73 -15.75
CA MET A 32 15.16 -3.34 -15.36
C MET A 32 15.75 -2.49 -16.50
N ARG A 33 16.65 -3.07 -17.30
CA ARG A 33 17.24 -2.41 -18.48
C ARG A 33 16.24 -2.27 -19.63
N GLN A 34 15.41 -3.28 -19.87
CA GLN A 34 14.37 -3.25 -20.91
C GLN A 34 13.29 -2.21 -20.61
N MET A 35 12.96 -2.03 -19.32
CA MET A 35 11.99 -1.06 -18.84
C MET A 35 12.58 0.33 -18.62
N GLU A 36 13.88 0.52 -18.86
CA GLU A 36 14.59 1.79 -18.64
C GLU A 36 14.55 2.29 -17.18
N PHE A 37 14.37 1.39 -16.21
CA PHE A 37 14.32 1.73 -14.78
C PHE A 37 15.71 1.95 -14.15
N GLY A 38 16.77 1.61 -14.87
CA GLY A 38 18.14 1.72 -14.36
C GLY A 38 18.36 0.83 -13.13
N THR A 39 18.85 1.40 -12.03
CA THR A 39 19.06 0.71 -10.75
C THR A 39 18.00 1.05 -9.69
N LYS A 40 16.91 1.75 -10.08
CA LYS A 40 15.85 2.17 -9.17
C LYS A 40 14.79 1.09 -9.02
N TYR A 41 15.02 0.11 -8.16
CA TYR A 41 14.12 -1.03 -7.95
C TYR A 41 12.74 -0.65 -7.40
N SER A 42 12.57 0.52 -6.79
CA SER A 42 11.25 1.06 -6.46
C SER A 42 10.35 1.29 -7.69
N LEU A 43 10.92 1.53 -8.88
CA LEU A 43 10.15 1.60 -10.12
C LEU A 43 9.63 0.23 -10.57
N LEU A 44 10.36 -0.84 -10.24
CA LEU A 44 9.92 -2.21 -10.48
C LEU A 44 8.75 -2.58 -9.56
N GLU A 45 8.84 -2.20 -8.29
CA GLU A 45 7.73 -2.34 -7.35
C GLU A 45 6.51 -1.55 -7.82
N GLN A 46 6.69 -0.29 -8.23
CA GLN A 46 5.61 0.53 -8.80
C GLN A 46 4.96 -0.15 -10.02
N TYR A 47 5.77 -0.69 -10.93
CA TYR A 47 5.27 -1.43 -12.09
C TYR A 47 4.46 -2.67 -11.69
N PHE A 48 4.98 -3.45 -10.74
CA PHE A 48 4.32 -4.63 -10.21
C PHE A 48 2.98 -4.27 -9.57
N MET A 49 2.97 -3.27 -8.70
CA MET A 49 1.76 -2.84 -7.99
C MET A 49 0.71 -2.27 -8.93
N GLN A 50 1.11 -1.48 -9.92
CA GLN A 50 0.17 -0.98 -10.93
C GLN A 50 -0.46 -2.12 -11.72
N THR A 51 0.32 -3.15 -12.05
CA THR A 51 -0.18 -4.36 -12.72
C THR A 51 -1.17 -5.12 -11.83
N LEU A 52 -0.85 -5.29 -10.55
CA LEU A 52 -1.72 -5.97 -9.59
C LEU A 52 -3.04 -5.20 -9.38
N ILE A 53 -2.98 -3.88 -9.21
CA ILE A 53 -4.16 -3.02 -9.09
C ILE A 53 -5.08 -3.19 -10.31
N ASN A 54 -4.53 -3.20 -11.52
CA ASN A 54 -5.32 -3.40 -12.73
C ASN A 54 -6.05 -4.76 -12.74
N ILE A 55 -5.39 -5.83 -12.24
CA ILE A 55 -6.01 -7.15 -12.10
C ILE A 55 -7.15 -7.11 -11.09
N VAL A 56 -6.94 -6.49 -9.93
CA VAL A 56 -7.95 -6.41 -8.85
C VAL A 56 -9.16 -5.60 -9.31
N ASN A 57 -8.93 -4.48 -10.00
CA ASN A 57 -9.99 -3.64 -10.57
C ASN A 57 -10.88 -4.42 -11.53
N ALA A 58 -10.30 -5.30 -12.35
CA ALA A 58 -11.05 -6.16 -13.28
C ALA A 58 -11.96 -7.16 -12.54
N THR A 59 -11.74 -7.41 -11.25
CA THR A 59 -12.62 -8.26 -10.43
C THR A 59 -13.80 -7.51 -9.81
N GLY A 60 -13.84 -6.18 -9.92
CA GLY A 60 -14.85 -5.33 -9.27
C GLY A 60 -14.70 -5.21 -7.75
N LYS A 61 -13.55 -5.59 -7.20
CA LYS A 61 -13.21 -5.39 -5.79
C LYS A 61 -12.37 -4.13 -5.61
N ASN A 62 -12.55 -3.49 -4.46
CA ASN A 62 -11.66 -2.44 -3.98
C ASN A 62 -10.46 -3.08 -3.29
N TYR A 63 -9.48 -2.26 -2.94
CA TYR A 63 -8.27 -2.75 -2.29
C TYR A 63 -7.79 -1.87 -1.14
N ALA A 64 -7.02 -2.50 -0.26
CA ALA A 64 -6.24 -1.86 0.77
C ALA A 64 -4.74 -2.18 0.57
N VAL A 65 -3.86 -1.27 0.96
CA VAL A 65 -2.40 -1.39 0.82
C VAL A 65 -1.70 -0.86 2.06
N TRP A 66 -0.47 -1.30 2.30
CA TRP A 66 0.42 -0.62 3.23
C TRP A 66 0.94 0.70 2.66
N GLN A 67 1.36 1.57 3.57
CA GLN A 67 1.80 2.94 3.33
C GLN A 67 2.94 3.12 2.31
N ASP A 68 3.86 2.16 2.25
CA ASP A 68 5.08 2.18 1.42
C ASP A 68 4.76 2.44 -0.06
N ILE A 69 3.59 2.01 -0.50
CA ILE A 69 3.10 2.16 -1.87
C ILE A 69 2.88 3.63 -2.26
N ILE A 70 2.48 4.48 -1.31
CA ILE A 70 2.36 5.91 -1.56
C ILE A 70 3.74 6.55 -1.63
N ASP A 71 4.67 6.11 -0.78
CA ASP A 71 6.05 6.63 -0.76
C ASP A 71 6.80 6.32 -2.07
N ASN A 72 6.47 5.20 -2.71
CA ASN A 72 7.00 4.80 -4.01
C ASN A 72 6.21 5.35 -5.22
N ASN A 73 5.35 6.35 -5.00
CA ASN A 73 4.58 7.07 -6.03
C ASN A 73 3.69 6.16 -6.90
N VAL A 74 3.16 5.08 -6.36
CA VAL A 74 2.16 4.27 -7.09
C VAL A 74 0.86 5.07 -7.20
N THR A 75 0.25 5.05 -8.39
CA THR A 75 -1.04 5.74 -8.58
C THR A 75 -2.17 4.86 -8.04
N LEU A 76 -2.81 5.31 -6.97
CA LEU A 76 -3.91 4.61 -6.31
C LEU A 76 -5.26 5.22 -6.70
N GLN A 77 -6.31 4.39 -6.69
CA GLN A 77 -7.68 4.87 -6.85
C GLN A 77 -8.10 5.67 -5.61
N THR A 78 -8.97 6.66 -5.81
CA THR A 78 -9.40 7.58 -4.76
C THR A 78 -10.10 6.89 -3.59
N ASP A 79 -10.72 5.73 -3.81
CA ASP A 79 -11.43 4.97 -2.78
C ASP A 79 -10.56 3.95 -2.04
N THR A 80 -9.26 3.89 -2.35
CA THR A 80 -8.25 3.04 -1.70
C THR A 80 -8.18 3.31 -0.20
N VAL A 81 -8.04 2.24 0.57
CA VAL A 81 -7.73 2.30 2.00
C VAL A 81 -6.25 2.05 2.20
N VAL A 82 -5.58 2.90 2.97
CA VAL A 82 -4.15 2.80 3.21
C VAL A 82 -3.93 2.51 4.69
N GLU A 83 -3.28 1.39 4.97
CA GLU A 83 -2.93 0.99 6.33
C GLU A 83 -1.57 1.56 6.73
N GLU A 84 -1.54 2.19 7.90
CA GLU A 84 -0.49 3.08 8.34
C GLU A 84 0.02 2.70 9.73
N SER A 85 1.32 2.89 9.92
CA SER A 85 1.99 2.66 11.21
C SER A 85 2.27 3.93 11.99
N TYR A 86 2.00 5.13 11.47
CA TYR A 86 2.35 6.36 12.19
C TYR A 86 1.25 7.42 12.11
N PRO A 87 0.93 8.15 13.21
CA PRO A 87 -0.06 9.21 13.18
C PRO A 87 0.26 10.36 12.20
N ASP A 88 1.53 10.73 12.06
CA ASP A 88 1.95 11.78 11.12
C ASP A 88 1.68 11.36 9.66
N GLU A 89 1.82 10.06 9.39
CA GLU A 89 1.60 9.49 8.09
C GLU A 89 0.10 9.43 7.74
N MET A 90 -0.75 9.13 8.74
CA MET A 90 -2.20 9.27 8.62
C MET A 90 -2.61 10.69 8.14
N ALA A 91 -1.98 11.73 8.69
CA ALA A 91 -2.25 13.11 8.28
C ALA A 91 -1.81 13.38 6.83
N ARG A 92 -0.70 12.79 6.37
CA ARG A 92 -0.24 12.89 4.99
C ARG A 92 -1.22 12.22 4.03
N VAL A 93 -1.61 10.99 4.32
CA VAL A 93 -2.50 10.17 3.46
C VAL A 93 -3.91 10.76 3.36
N THR A 94 -4.47 11.22 4.49
CA THR A 94 -5.79 11.88 4.49
C THR A 94 -5.78 13.19 3.70
N LYS A 95 -4.67 13.94 3.74
CA LYS A 95 -4.47 15.15 2.91
C LYS A 95 -4.39 14.84 1.41
N LEU A 96 -3.92 13.65 1.04
CA LEU A 96 -3.94 13.17 -0.35
C LEU A 96 -5.33 12.68 -0.79
N GLY A 97 -6.32 12.66 0.12
CA GLY A 97 -7.70 12.29 -0.18
C GLY A 97 -8.02 10.81 -0.03
N TYR A 98 -7.08 10.01 0.47
CA TYR A 98 -7.29 8.58 0.70
C TYR A 98 -7.94 8.29 2.06
N LYS A 99 -8.58 7.13 2.15
CA LYS A 99 -9.03 6.57 3.44
C LYS A 99 -7.85 5.91 4.13
N THR A 100 -7.84 5.92 5.46
CA THR A 100 -6.71 5.38 6.24
C THR A 100 -7.17 4.48 7.39
N LEU A 101 -6.34 3.50 7.71
CA LEU A 101 -6.43 2.66 8.91
C LEU A 101 -5.10 2.77 9.66
N LEU A 102 -5.14 2.96 10.98
CA LEU A 102 -3.94 2.97 11.82
C LEU A 102 -3.86 1.69 12.63
N SER A 103 -2.73 1.00 12.59
CA SER A 103 -2.54 -0.26 13.33
C SER A 103 -1.35 -0.29 14.28
N SER A 104 -0.37 0.61 14.15
CA SER A 104 0.89 0.56 14.92
C SER A 104 0.77 0.49 16.44
N CYS A 105 -0.21 1.19 17.02
CA CYS A 105 -0.43 1.21 18.46
C CYS A 105 -1.06 -0.09 18.98
N TRP A 106 -1.46 -0.97 18.06
CA TRP A 106 -2.20 -2.19 18.32
C TRP A 106 -1.52 -3.42 17.71
N TYR A 107 -0.20 -3.37 17.48
CA TYR A 107 0.59 -4.59 17.30
C TYR A 107 0.58 -5.40 18.61
N VAL A 108 -0.36 -6.33 18.73
CA VAL A 108 -0.58 -7.15 19.94
C VAL A 108 0.64 -8.01 20.29
N THR A 109 1.53 -8.23 19.32
CA THR A 109 2.81 -8.95 19.48
C THR A 109 3.92 -8.09 20.10
N SER A 110 3.74 -6.77 20.22
CA SER A 110 4.75 -5.80 20.63
C SER A 110 4.24 -4.91 21.78
N TYR A 111 5.14 -4.17 22.45
CA TYR A 111 4.74 -3.26 23.53
C TYR A 111 3.88 -2.12 22.98
N PRO A 112 2.73 -1.80 23.62
CA PRO A 112 1.80 -0.81 23.10
C PRO A 112 2.41 0.59 23.13
N CYS A 113 2.12 1.37 22.09
CA CYS A 113 2.42 2.80 22.08
C CYS A 113 1.67 3.51 23.22
N ASN A 114 2.28 4.53 23.83
CA ASN A 114 1.64 5.41 24.81
C ASN A 114 0.65 6.40 24.15
N LEU A 115 -0.09 5.96 23.13
CA LEU A 115 -1.19 6.73 22.54
C LEU A 115 -2.47 6.33 23.27
N GLU A 116 -3.30 7.31 23.62
CA GLU A 116 -4.64 7.02 24.15
C GLU A 116 -5.33 6.04 23.20
N LYS A 117 -5.76 4.89 23.73
CA LYS A 117 -6.25 3.75 22.95
C LYS A 117 -7.62 4.06 22.32
N THR A 118 -7.64 4.91 21.29
CA THR A 118 -8.84 5.22 20.50
C THR A 118 -8.62 4.77 19.07
N ILE A 119 -9.33 3.72 18.65
CA ILE A 119 -9.43 3.35 17.23
C ILE A 119 -10.15 4.50 16.52
N SER A 120 -9.39 5.30 15.79
CA SER A 120 -9.91 6.44 15.03
C SER A 120 -10.02 6.01 13.58
N VAL A 121 -11.23 5.63 13.14
CA VAL A 121 -11.52 5.52 11.71
C VAL A 121 -11.86 6.93 11.23
N THR A 122 -10.86 7.64 10.73
CA THR A 122 -11.08 8.96 10.13
C THR A 122 -11.62 8.76 8.71
N ILE A 123 -12.94 8.72 8.60
CA ILE A 123 -13.61 8.82 7.30
C ILE A 123 -13.61 10.30 6.95
N ASN A 124 -12.82 10.69 5.95
CA ASN A 124 -12.79 12.05 5.46
C ASN A 124 -14.20 12.43 4.96
N ALA A 125 -14.88 13.31 5.69
CA ALA A 125 -16.27 13.70 5.43
C ALA A 125 -16.38 14.89 4.47
N ASP A 126 -15.26 15.38 3.92
CA ASP A 126 -15.22 16.64 3.17
C ASP A 126 -15.51 16.48 1.65
N ASN A 127 -16.30 15.48 1.25
CA ASN A 127 -16.81 15.34 -0.13
C ASN A 127 -18.34 15.17 -0.16
N VAL A 128 -19.07 16.06 0.53
CA VAL A 128 -20.47 16.39 0.25
C VAL A 128 -20.54 17.81 -0.30
#